data_AF-A0A4Q3T7X5-F1
#
_entry.id   AF-A0A4Q3T7X5-F1
#
_cell.length_a   1.000
_cell.length_b   1.000
_cell.length_c   1.000
_cell.angle_alpha   90.00
_cell.angle_beta   90.00
_cell.angle_gamma   90.00
#
_symmetry.space_group_name_H-M   'P 1'
#
loop_
_entity.id
_entity.type
_entity.pdbx_description
1 polymer ?
#
loop_
_entity_poly.entity_id
_entity_poly.type
_entity_poly.pdbx_seq_one_letter_code
_entity_poly.pdbx_strand_id
1 'polypeptide(L)'
;MNQQQRESSPTAGGMTTAYQLNLRHLRALLAVNENGSISAATEAVNLSQPALTQGILKLEKQLGEVLFERRSDGMVPTSAGDIVLERATACMRHLTSGGRLIAGAEFEPDRRLTMSQLRAFIGLFKAGSFTAAANELGLSQAAVHRGVRELEDAVGR
;
A
#
# COMPACT_ATOMS: atom_id res chain seq x y z
N MET A 1 -16.72 26.68 41.17
CA MET A 1 -16.13 27.24 39.94
C MET A 1 -14.79 26.57 39.72
N ASN A 2 -14.79 25.33 39.25
CA ASN A 2 -13.57 24.58 38.92
C ASN A 2 -13.64 24.22 37.45
N GLN A 3 -12.95 25.03 36.66
CA GLN A 3 -12.44 24.67 35.34
C GLN A 3 -11.39 23.57 35.53
N GLN A 4 -11.84 22.33 35.58
CA GLN A 4 -10.98 21.20 35.23
C GLN A 4 -11.25 20.87 33.77
N GLN A 5 -10.19 21.10 33.01
CA GLN A 5 -10.01 20.75 31.62
C GLN A 5 -10.55 19.33 31.37
N ARG A 6 -11.63 19.25 30.60
CA ARG A 6 -11.87 18.09 29.76
C ARG A 6 -10.78 18.14 28.70
N GLU A 7 -9.66 17.49 28.96
CA GLU A 7 -8.74 17.07 27.92
C GLU A 7 -9.52 16.13 27.01
N SER A 8 -10.06 16.70 25.94
CA SER A 8 -10.58 15.94 24.81
C SER A 8 -9.41 15.14 24.26
N SER A 9 -9.31 13.87 24.68
CA SER A 9 -8.41 12.90 24.07
C SER A 9 -8.63 12.94 22.55
N PRO A 10 -7.56 12.93 21.73
CA PRO A 10 -7.73 12.82 20.29
C PRO A 10 -8.33 11.45 20.00
N THR A 11 -9.64 11.44 19.76
CA THR A 11 -10.39 10.30 19.23
C THR A 11 -9.62 9.77 18.02
N ALA A 12 -9.48 8.45 17.93
CA ALA A 12 -8.84 7.68 16.87
C ALA A 12 -9.47 7.94 15.48
N GLY A 13 -9.28 9.15 14.96
CA GLY A 13 -9.70 9.61 13.65
C GLY A 13 -8.60 9.30 12.65
N GLY A 14 -8.80 8.25 11.85
CA GLY A 14 -8.21 8.14 10.52
C GLY A 14 -6.70 8.19 10.44
N MET A 15 -5.96 7.44 11.27
CA MET A 15 -4.64 7.02 10.82
C MET A 15 -4.86 6.10 9.62
N THR A 16 -4.57 6.59 8.42
CA THR A 16 -4.37 5.73 7.26
C THR A 16 -3.25 4.78 7.61
N THR A 17 -3.61 3.60 8.14
CA THR A 17 -2.62 2.58 8.41
C THR A 17 -2.02 2.22 7.06
N ALA A 18 -0.70 2.19 6.91
CA ALA A 18 -0.03 1.85 5.66
C ALA A 18 -0.63 0.59 4.98
N TYR A 19 -1.19 -0.31 5.78
CA TYR A 19 -1.85 -1.54 5.37
C TYR A 19 -3.19 -1.40 4.64
N GLN A 20 -3.78 -0.20 4.58
CA GLN A 20 -4.96 0.08 3.75
C GLN A 20 -4.60 0.43 2.30
N LEU A 21 -3.33 0.74 2.04
CA LEU A 21 -2.83 0.98 0.70
C LEU A 21 -2.80 -0.34 -0.08
N ASN A 22 -2.81 -0.25 -1.41
CA ASN A 22 -2.73 -1.42 -2.28
C ASN A 22 -1.49 -1.28 -3.18
N LEU A 23 -0.66 -2.32 -3.22
CA LEU A 23 0.58 -2.32 -4.02
C LEU A 23 0.30 -2.06 -5.50
N ARG A 24 -0.84 -2.52 -6.03
CA ARG A 24 -1.27 -2.26 -7.40
C ARG A 24 -1.60 -0.79 -7.64
N HIS A 25 -2.16 -0.08 -6.65
CA HIS A 25 -2.38 1.36 -6.77
C HIS A 25 -1.06 2.13 -6.68
N LEU A 26 -0.12 1.69 -5.84
CA LEU A 26 1.22 2.28 -5.79
C LEU A 26 1.94 2.07 -7.13
N ARG A 27 1.82 0.88 -7.75
CA ARG A 27 2.35 0.63 -9.09
C ARG A 27 1.68 1.50 -10.15
N ALA A 28 0.37 1.70 -10.07
CA ALA A 28 -0.36 2.60 -10.95
C ALA A 28 0.12 4.06 -10.84
N LEU A 29 0.35 4.56 -9.62
CA LEU A 29 0.92 5.88 -9.35
C LEU A 29 2.27 6.06 -10.05
N LEU A 30 3.18 5.09 -9.85
CA LEU A 30 4.50 5.09 -10.48
C LEU A 30 4.38 5.08 -12.01
N ALA A 31 3.49 4.27 -12.57
CA ALA A 31 3.30 4.18 -14.01
C ALA A 31 2.75 5.48 -14.63
N VAL A 32 1.86 6.20 -13.94
CA VAL A 32 1.39 7.52 -14.41
C VAL A 32 2.53 8.51 -14.46
N ASN A 33 3.39 8.54 -13.44
CA ASN A 33 4.57 9.40 -13.43
C ASN A 33 5.57 9.04 -14.54
N GLU A 34 5.81 7.73 -14.77
CA GLU A 34 6.73 7.24 -15.81
C GLU A 34 6.24 7.57 -17.23
N ASN A 35 4.93 7.55 -17.46
CA ASN A 35 4.34 7.68 -18.81
C ASN A 35 3.68 9.04 -19.08
N GLY A 36 3.64 9.95 -18.09
CA GLY A 36 3.10 11.30 -18.22
C GLY A 36 1.58 11.40 -18.42
N SER A 37 0.85 10.28 -18.54
CA SER A 37 -0.61 10.27 -18.65
C SER A 37 -1.23 8.97 -18.17
N ILE A 38 -2.50 9.03 -17.76
CA ILE A 38 -3.28 7.84 -17.36
C ILE A 38 -3.42 6.87 -18.54
N SER A 39 -3.72 7.37 -19.74
CA SER A 39 -3.92 6.53 -20.93
C SER A 39 -2.64 5.83 -21.37
N ALA A 40 -1.47 6.48 -21.31
CA ALA A 40 -0.22 5.82 -21.63
C ALA A 40 0.18 4.80 -20.54
N ALA A 41 -0.14 5.08 -19.27
CA ALA A 41 0.21 4.21 -18.15
C ALA A 41 -0.54 2.87 -18.13
N THR A 42 -1.72 2.75 -18.79
CA THR A 42 -2.51 1.50 -18.76
C THR A 42 -1.78 0.31 -19.34
N GLU A 43 -0.99 0.53 -20.40
CA GLU A 43 -0.21 -0.52 -21.07
C GLU A 43 0.90 -1.07 -20.15
N ALA A 44 1.51 -0.20 -19.33
CA ALA A 44 2.61 -0.57 -18.45
C ALA A 44 2.21 -1.41 -17.23
N VAL A 45 0.92 -1.38 -16.83
CA VAL A 45 0.45 -2.03 -15.58
C VAL A 45 -0.69 -3.03 -15.79
N ASN A 46 -1.06 -3.34 -17.03
CA ASN A 46 -2.14 -4.28 -17.36
C ASN A 46 -3.44 -3.97 -16.60
N LEU A 47 -3.83 -2.69 -16.60
CA LEU A 47 -5.09 -2.20 -16.03
C LEU A 47 -5.88 -1.46 -17.10
N SER A 48 -7.21 -1.52 -17.00
CA SER A 48 -8.05 -0.61 -17.77
C SER A 48 -7.90 0.82 -17.26
N GLN A 49 -8.12 1.80 -18.12
CA GLN A 49 -8.06 3.22 -17.74
C GLN A 49 -8.98 3.55 -16.55
N PRO A 50 -10.25 3.08 -16.48
CA PRO A 50 -11.08 3.28 -15.30
C PRO A 50 -10.49 2.69 -14.01
N ALA A 51 -9.91 1.49 -14.09
CA ALA A 51 -9.30 0.85 -12.92
C ALA A 51 -8.06 1.63 -12.45
N LEU A 52 -7.24 2.13 -13.38
CA LEU A 52 -6.08 2.94 -13.07
C LEU A 52 -6.49 4.24 -12.37
N THR A 53 -7.42 5.00 -12.95
CA THR A 53 -7.93 6.24 -12.37
C THR A 53 -8.52 6.02 -10.96
N GLN A 54 -9.32 4.97 -10.78
CA GLN A 54 -9.88 4.64 -9.46
C GLN A 54 -8.80 4.27 -8.44
N GLY A 55 -7.72 3.61 -8.87
CA GLY A 55 -6.57 3.32 -8.01
C GLY A 55 -5.90 4.59 -7.48
N ILE A 56 -5.65 5.57 -8.36
CA ILE A 56 -5.08 6.87 -7.99
C ILE A 56 -6.02 7.63 -7.05
N LEU A 57 -7.29 7.78 -7.41
CA LEU A 57 -8.28 8.48 -6.59
C LEU A 57 -8.42 7.86 -5.18
N LYS A 58 -8.30 6.53 -5.08
CA LYS A 58 -8.33 5.86 -3.78
C LYS A 58 -7.09 6.17 -2.95
N LEU A 59 -5.90 6.24 -3.56
CA LEU A 59 -4.69 6.68 -2.87
C LEU A 59 -4.84 8.12 -2.38
N GLU A 60 -5.27 9.03 -3.24
CA GLU A 60 -5.50 10.43 -2.89
C GLU A 60 -6.49 10.57 -1.73
N LYS A 61 -7.62 9.87 -1.79
CA LYS A 61 -8.62 9.85 -0.71
C LYS A 61 -8.06 9.29 0.59
N GLN A 62 -7.23 8.25 0.53
CA GLN A 62 -6.62 7.65 1.71
C GLN A 62 -5.55 8.55 2.32
N LEU A 63 -4.84 9.32 1.50
CA LEU A 63 -3.78 10.22 1.97
C LEU A 63 -4.32 11.61 2.33
N GLY A 64 -5.52 11.96 1.88
CA GLY A 64 -6.11 13.28 2.05
C GLY A 64 -5.50 14.35 1.15
N GLU A 65 -4.74 13.95 0.13
CA GLU A 65 -3.94 14.83 -0.73
C GLU A 65 -4.16 14.49 -2.20
N VAL A 66 -4.14 15.51 -3.06
CA VAL A 66 -4.09 15.33 -4.52
C VAL A 66 -2.66 15.03 -4.91
N LEU A 67 -2.43 13.94 -5.64
CA LEU A 67 -1.08 13.49 -5.98
C LEU A 67 -0.66 13.93 -7.39
N PHE A 68 -1.62 14.15 -8.29
CA PHE A 68 -1.36 14.64 -9.63
C PHE A 68 -2.30 15.77 -10.03
N GLU A 69 -1.76 16.76 -10.74
CA GLU A 69 -2.52 17.78 -11.44
C GLU A 69 -2.58 17.43 -12.94
N ARG A 70 -3.76 17.63 -13.52
CA ARG A 70 -3.91 17.55 -14.97
C ARG A 70 -3.56 18.89 -15.59
N ARG A 71 -2.58 18.87 -16.49
CA ARG A 71 -2.12 20.02 -17.27
C ARG A 71 -2.25 19.74 -18.77
N SER A 72 -2.04 20.76 -19.59
CA SER A 72 -2.12 20.65 -21.05
C SER A 72 -1.07 19.70 -21.65
N ASP A 73 0.04 19.51 -20.94
CA ASP A 73 1.18 18.67 -21.31
C ASP A 73 1.16 17.28 -20.65
N GLY A 74 0.21 16.99 -19.76
CA GLY A 74 0.06 15.67 -19.14
C GLY A 74 -0.39 15.70 -17.69
N MET A 75 -0.06 14.63 -16.96
CA MET A 75 -0.22 14.53 -15.52
C MET A 75 1.10 14.88 -14.85
N VAL A 76 1.09 15.88 -13.98
CA VAL A 76 2.29 16.36 -13.26
C VAL A 76 2.09 16.13 -11.77
N PRO A 77 3.08 15.56 -11.05
CA PRO A 77 2.95 15.36 -9.62
C PRO A 77 2.83 16.69 -8.87
N THR A 78 2.05 16.69 -7.80
CA THR A 78 2.06 17.77 -6.80
C THR A 78 3.25 17.58 -5.86
N SER A 79 3.52 18.55 -4.97
CA SER A 79 4.54 18.38 -3.91
C SER A 79 4.26 17.15 -3.03
N ALA A 80 2.99 16.84 -2.75
CA ALA A 80 2.60 15.61 -2.05
C ALA A 80 2.83 14.38 -2.94
N GLY A 81 2.51 14.48 -4.23
CA GLY A 81 2.79 13.47 -5.24
C GLY A 81 4.25 13.05 -5.27
N ASP A 82 5.18 14.01 -5.32
CA ASP A 82 6.63 13.76 -5.35
C ASP A 82 7.10 12.95 -4.14
N ILE A 83 6.64 13.33 -2.93
CA ILE A 83 6.97 12.61 -1.69
C ILE A 83 6.46 11.17 -1.77
N VAL A 84 5.21 10.97 -2.21
CA VAL A 84 4.60 9.63 -2.28
C VAL A 84 5.28 8.79 -3.36
N LEU A 85 5.65 9.36 -4.50
CA LEU A 85 6.39 8.70 -5.58
C LEU A 85 7.75 8.19 -5.10
N GLU A 86 8.49 9.00 -4.33
CA GLU A 86 9.77 8.58 -3.74
C GLU A 86 9.58 7.37 -2.81
N ARG A 87 8.59 7.44 -1.91
CA ARG A 87 8.30 6.37 -0.95
C ARG A 87 7.78 5.10 -1.61
N ALA A 88 6.92 5.24 -2.64
CA ALA A 88 6.39 4.12 -3.40
C ALA A 88 7.50 3.40 -4.16
N THR A 89 8.41 4.15 -4.80
CA THR A 89 9.59 3.59 -5.48
C THR A 89 10.45 2.78 -4.51
N ALA A 90 10.76 3.35 -3.35
CA ALA A 90 11.56 2.68 -2.33
C ALA A 90 10.87 1.39 -1.82
N CYS A 91 9.56 1.46 -1.55
CA CYS A 91 8.75 0.32 -1.13
C CYS A 91 8.82 -0.83 -2.15
N MET A 92 8.54 -0.55 -3.43
CA MET A 92 8.58 -1.55 -4.50
C MET A 92 9.98 -2.16 -4.63
N ARG A 93 11.03 -1.34 -4.54
CA ARG A 93 12.41 -1.82 -4.56
C ARG A 93 12.72 -2.78 -3.41
N HIS A 94 12.29 -2.48 -2.19
CA HIS A 94 12.49 -3.37 -1.03
C HIS A 94 11.73 -4.69 -1.20
N LEU A 95 10.48 -4.64 -1.64
CA LEU A 95 9.68 -5.84 -1.87
C LEU A 95 10.25 -6.72 -3.00
N THR A 96 10.64 -6.12 -4.13
CA THR A 96 11.29 -6.84 -5.23
C THR A 96 12.62 -7.46 -4.80
N SER A 97 13.46 -6.70 -4.08
CA SER A 97 14.77 -7.22 -3.64
C SER A 97 14.61 -8.37 -2.64
N GLY A 98 13.72 -8.24 -1.67
CA GLY A 98 13.43 -9.30 -0.70
C GLY A 98 12.82 -10.54 -1.35
N GLY A 99 11.84 -10.34 -2.23
CA GLY A 99 11.21 -11.44 -2.96
C GLY A 99 12.18 -12.20 -3.87
N ARG A 100 13.10 -11.50 -4.56
CA ARG A 100 14.11 -12.15 -5.41
C ARG A 100 15.06 -13.08 -4.66
N LEU A 101 15.40 -12.74 -3.42
CA LEU A 101 16.26 -13.59 -2.57
C LEU A 101 15.58 -14.90 -2.18
N ILE A 102 14.26 -15.00 -2.29
CA ILE A 102 13.46 -16.14 -1.84
C ILE A 102 12.88 -16.91 -3.04
N ALA A 103 12.26 -16.18 -3.98
CA ALA A 103 11.47 -16.71 -5.09
C ALA A 103 12.19 -16.71 -6.45
N GLY A 104 13.40 -16.16 -6.54
CA GLY A 104 14.18 -16.06 -7.78
C GLY A 104 13.96 -14.76 -8.58
N ALA A 105 14.56 -14.69 -9.78
CA ALA A 105 14.75 -13.43 -10.52
C ALA A 105 13.46 -12.68 -10.92
N GLU A 106 12.37 -13.41 -11.17
CA GLU A 106 11.07 -12.87 -11.61
C GLU A 106 10.08 -12.72 -10.44
N PHE A 107 10.26 -11.68 -9.63
CA PHE A 107 9.33 -11.34 -8.56
C PHE A 107 8.70 -9.96 -8.76
N GLU A 108 7.41 -9.95 -9.11
CA GLU A 108 6.58 -8.74 -9.25
C GLU A 108 5.68 -8.59 -8.01
N PRO A 109 6.04 -7.72 -7.05
CA PRO A 109 5.37 -7.69 -5.75
C PRO A 109 3.92 -7.24 -5.83
N ASP A 110 3.55 -6.34 -6.73
CA ASP A 110 2.16 -5.87 -6.89
C ASP A 110 1.22 -6.93 -7.49
N ARG A 111 1.76 -7.99 -8.09
CA ARG A 111 0.99 -9.12 -8.63
C ARG A 111 0.92 -10.31 -7.68
N ARG A 112 1.93 -10.46 -6.82
CA ARG A 112 2.05 -11.62 -5.92
C ARG A 112 1.68 -11.32 -4.48
N LEU A 113 1.80 -10.07 -4.03
CA LEU A 113 1.64 -9.69 -2.63
C LEU A 113 0.45 -8.76 -2.41
N THR A 114 -0.19 -8.91 -1.26
CA THR A 114 -1.15 -7.94 -0.74
C THR A 114 -0.66 -7.32 0.56
N MET A 115 -1.13 -6.11 0.87
CA MET A 115 -0.81 -5.47 2.15
C MET A 115 -1.37 -6.25 3.35
N SER A 116 -2.48 -6.99 3.18
CA SER A 116 -3.04 -7.85 4.22
C SER A 116 -2.11 -9.00 4.57
N GLN A 117 -1.49 -9.64 3.57
CA GLN A 117 -0.51 -10.70 3.76
C GLN A 117 0.74 -10.18 4.47
N LEU A 118 1.28 -9.04 4.00
CA LEU A 118 2.42 -8.38 4.65
C LEU A 118 2.10 -7.97 6.10
N ARG A 119 0.89 -7.44 6.35
CA ARG A 119 0.43 -7.06 7.69
C ARG A 119 0.35 -8.27 8.62
N ALA A 120 -0.23 -9.38 8.14
CA ALA A 120 -0.36 -10.61 8.92
C ALA A 120 1.02 -11.16 9.28
N PHE A 121 1.95 -11.20 8.33
CA PHE A 121 3.31 -11.68 8.55
C PHE A 121 4.11 -10.82 9.53
N ILE A 122 4.11 -9.49 9.34
CA ILE A 122 4.79 -8.57 10.25
C ILE A 122 4.19 -8.64 11.66
N GLY A 123 2.86 -8.73 11.76
CA GLY A 123 2.19 -8.90 13.05
C GLY A 123 2.56 -10.20 13.75
N LEU A 124 2.57 -11.33 13.02
CA LEU A 124 3.02 -12.61 13.56
C LEU A 124 4.47 -12.54 14.05
N PHE A 125 5.36 -11.98 13.24
CA PHE A 125 6.78 -11.87 13.59
C PHE A 125 7.01 -11.04 14.85
N LYS A 126 6.28 -9.92 15.01
CA LYS A 126 6.38 -9.04 16.18
C LYS A 126 5.78 -9.66 17.44
N ALA A 127 4.62 -10.29 17.32
CA ALA A 127 3.88 -10.82 18.45
C ALA A 127 4.37 -12.21 18.90
N GLY A 128 5.14 -12.91 18.06
CA GLY A 128 5.73 -14.22 18.35
C GLY A 128 4.75 -15.41 18.36
N SER A 129 3.45 -15.16 18.17
CA SER A 129 2.43 -16.22 18.05
C SER A 129 1.21 -15.73 17.26
N PHE A 130 0.48 -16.66 16.64
CA PHE A 130 -0.72 -16.34 15.88
C PHE A 130 -1.84 -15.74 16.73
N THR A 131 -2.01 -16.22 17.96
CA THR A 131 -3.04 -15.70 18.88
C THR A 131 -2.73 -14.27 19.29
N ALA A 132 -1.49 -13.96 19.68
CA ALA A 132 -1.09 -12.62 20.04
C ALA A 132 -1.19 -11.66 18.84
N ALA A 133 -0.74 -12.09 17.65
CA ALA A 133 -0.86 -11.30 16.43
C ALA A 133 -2.30 -11.00 16.04
N ALA A 134 -3.21 -11.98 16.17
CA ALA A 134 -4.63 -11.80 15.89
C ALA A 134 -5.25 -10.71 16.79
N ASN A 135 -4.94 -10.77 18.09
CA ASN A 135 -5.40 -9.78 19.06
C ASN A 135 -4.85 -8.38 18.74
N GLU A 136 -3.54 -8.25 18.47
CA GLU A 136 -2.92 -6.96 18.14
C GLU A 136 -3.43 -6.36 16.83
N LEU A 137 -3.68 -7.19 15.82
CA LEU A 137 -4.15 -6.73 14.51
C LEU A 137 -5.66 -6.49 14.47
N GLY A 138 -6.42 -6.90 15.49
CA GLY A 138 -7.88 -6.88 15.48
C GLY A 138 -8.47 -7.81 14.40
N LEU A 139 -7.84 -8.96 14.17
CA LEU A 139 -8.23 -9.95 13.18
C LEU A 139 -8.53 -11.29 13.86
N SER A 140 -9.18 -12.22 13.16
CA SER A 140 -9.27 -13.60 13.65
C SER A 140 -7.94 -14.33 13.46
N GLN A 141 -7.64 -15.30 14.33
CA GLN A 141 -6.45 -16.15 14.20
C GLN A 141 -6.40 -16.85 12.83
N ALA A 142 -7.55 -17.31 12.33
CA ALA A 142 -7.65 -17.91 11.00
C ALA A 142 -7.30 -16.93 9.87
N ALA A 143 -7.64 -15.64 9.99
CA ALA A 143 -7.28 -14.62 9.00
C ALA A 143 -5.76 -14.34 9.00
N VAL A 144 -5.12 -14.29 10.18
CA VAL A 144 -3.66 -14.16 10.28
C VAL A 144 -2.98 -15.37 9.65
N HIS A 145 -3.43 -16.58 9.99
CA HIS A 145 -2.86 -17.80 9.43
C HIS A 145 -2.99 -17.86 7.90
N ARG A 146 -4.17 -17.52 7.35
CA ARG A 146 -4.34 -17.48 5.88
C ARG A 146 -3.42 -16.44 5.23
N GLY A 147 -3.36 -15.22 5.78
CA GLY A 147 -2.51 -14.18 5.23
C GLY A 147 -1.02 -14.54 5.23
N VAL A 148 -0.53 -15.22 6.26
CA VAL A 148 0.85 -15.72 6.31
C VAL A 148 1.08 -16.84 5.30
N ARG A 149 0.17 -17.83 5.24
CA ARG A 149 0.28 -18.94 4.29
C ARG A 149 0.26 -18.47 2.83
N GLU A 150 -0.67 -17.57 2.49
CA GLU A 150 -0.73 -17.02 1.13
C GLU A 150 0.52 -16.19 0.80
N LEU A 151 1.17 -15.57 1.80
CA LEU A 151 2.46 -14.91 1.60
C LEU A 151 3.56 -15.93 1.26
N GLU A 152 3.62 -17.03 2.00
CA GLU A 152 4.56 -18.14 1.78
C GLU A 152 4.38 -18.73 0.38
N ASP A 153 3.13 -19.05 0.01
CA ASP A 153 2.77 -19.54 -1.32
C ASP A 153 3.20 -18.54 -2.42
N ALA A 154 2.99 -17.24 -2.20
CA ALA A 154 3.36 -16.18 -3.15
C ALA A 154 4.88 -16.04 -3.36
N VAL A 155 5.69 -16.39 -2.35
CA VAL A 155 7.16 -16.42 -2.44
C VAL A 155 7.71 -17.82 -2.76
N GLY A 156 6.84 -18.81 -3.01
CA GLY A 156 7.21 -20.16 -3.42
C GLY A 156 7.72 -21.04 -2.29
N ARG A 157 7.20 -20.89 -1.07
CA ARG A 157 7.53 -21.73 0.08
C ARG A 157 6.30 -22.34 0.74
#